data_AF-A0A382V3Q3-F1
#
_entry.id   AF-A0A382V3Q3-F1
#
_cell.length_a   1.000
_cell.length_b   1.000
_cell.length_c   1.000
_cell.angle_alpha   90.00
_cell.angle_beta   90.00
_cell.angle_gamma   90.00
#
_symmetry.space_group_name_H-M   'P 1'
#
loop_
_entity.id
_entity.type
_entity.pdbx_description
1 polymer ?
#
loop_
_entity_poly.entity_id
_entity_poly.type
_entity_poly.pdbx_seq_one_letter_code
_entity_poly.pdbx_strand_id
1 'polypeptide(L)'
;MILRRYGTSYQSVDLNFDSKALNEVGFRRNRVRSIATEEFESSYVLVETHQLESEAEGAVQDHTEQVLLDRLQQEIEQLLAGLDDGGVLVVENEQGHDYPKTKQKTSNVIVEGENRFHF
;
A
#
# COMPACT_ATOMS: atom_id res chain seq x y z
N MET A 1 -3.63 14.28 -0.02
CA MET A 1 -4.74 13.42 0.47
C MET A 1 -4.74 12.13 -0.33
N ILE A 2 -5.12 10.98 0.27
CA ILE A 2 -5.29 9.71 -0.45
C ILE A 2 -6.78 9.45 -0.69
N LEU A 3 -7.13 9.10 -1.93
CA LEU A 3 -8.45 8.68 -2.36
C LEU A 3 -8.40 7.24 -2.88
N ARG A 4 -9.48 6.50 -2.66
CA ARG A 4 -9.70 5.17 -3.25
C ARG A 4 -11.10 5.08 -3.84
N ARG A 5 -11.24 4.45 -5.00
CA ARG A 5 -12.54 4.23 -5.65
C ARG A 5 -13.32 3.12 -4.92
N TYR A 6 -14.58 3.40 -4.65
CA TYR A 6 -15.57 2.45 -4.14
C TYR A 6 -16.85 2.59 -4.94
N GLY A 7 -17.04 1.68 -5.92
CA GLY A 7 -18.16 1.72 -6.84
C GLY A 7 -18.18 3.02 -7.65
N THR A 8 -19.17 3.87 -7.38
CA THR A 8 -19.46 5.14 -8.09
C THR A 8 -18.91 6.37 -7.37
N SER A 9 -18.03 6.20 -6.38
CA SER A 9 -17.45 7.31 -5.64
C SER A 9 -15.97 7.09 -5.32
N TYR A 10 -15.20 8.17 -5.26
CA TYR A 10 -13.90 8.22 -4.62
C TYR A 10 -14.06 8.65 -3.16
N GLN A 11 -13.42 7.93 -2.24
CA GLN A 11 -13.51 8.16 -0.80
C GLN A 11 -12.11 8.39 -0.24
N SER A 12 -12.00 9.32 0.71
CA SER A 12 -10.74 9.54 1.42
C SER A 12 -10.44 8.41 2.40
N VAL A 13 -9.17 8.03 2.44
CA VAL A 13 -8.67 6.90 3.24
C VAL A 13 -7.38 7.26 3.96
N ASP A 14 -7.13 6.57 5.07
CA ASP A 14 -5.83 6.52 5.75
C ASP A 14 -5.15 5.18 5.43
N LEU A 15 -3.81 5.17 5.49
CA LEU A 15 -3.02 3.94 5.48
C LEU A 15 -3.32 3.14 6.75
N ASN A 16 -3.47 1.83 6.62
CA ASN A 16 -3.72 0.91 7.73
C ASN A 16 -2.92 -0.37 7.51
N PHE A 17 -1.59 -0.23 7.54
CA PHE A 17 -0.66 -1.34 7.31
C PHE A 17 -0.33 -1.99 8.65
N ASP A 18 -0.58 -3.30 8.74
CA ASP A 18 -0.36 -4.10 9.94
C ASP A 18 0.02 -5.52 9.50
N SER A 19 1.23 -5.99 9.85
CA SER A 19 1.70 -7.33 9.51
C SER A 19 0.78 -8.43 10.07
N LYS A 20 0.10 -8.16 11.18
CA LYS A 20 -0.82 -9.11 11.83
C LYS A 20 -2.17 -9.20 11.11
N ALA A 21 -2.48 -8.24 10.23
CA ALA A 21 -3.69 -8.22 9.41
C ALA A 21 -3.49 -8.94 8.07
N LEU A 22 -2.89 -10.14 8.10
CA LEU A 22 -2.77 -11.06 6.95
C LEU A 22 -1.97 -10.51 5.74
N ASN A 23 -0.92 -9.73 5.96
CA ASN A 23 -0.05 -9.19 4.91
C ASN A 23 -0.78 -8.38 3.83
N GLU A 24 -1.85 -7.68 4.23
CA GLU A 24 -2.64 -6.86 3.33
C GLU A 24 -2.17 -5.40 3.38
N VAL A 25 -2.01 -4.79 2.20
CA VAL A 25 -1.83 -3.34 2.07
C VAL A 25 -3.19 -2.68 2.30
N GLY A 26 -3.49 -2.40 3.58
CA GLY A 26 -4.81 -1.95 4.03
C GLY A 26 -5.05 -0.44 3.88
N PHE A 27 -6.26 -0.08 3.45
CA PHE A 27 -6.74 1.31 3.41
C PHE A 27 -8.07 1.44 4.17
N ARG A 28 -8.11 2.35 5.15
CA ARG A 28 -9.29 2.56 5.99
C ARG A 28 -9.97 3.88 5.63
N ARG A 29 -11.27 3.84 5.33
CA ARG A 29 -12.06 5.08 5.09
C ARG A 29 -12.02 5.97 6.33
N ASN A 30 -11.62 7.23 6.14
CA ASN A 30 -11.60 8.25 7.20
C ASN A 30 -12.80 9.20 7.13
N ARG A 31 -13.64 9.08 6.08
CA ARG A 31 -14.89 9.83 5.87
C ARG A 31 -14.72 11.35 5.77
N VAL A 32 -13.50 11.83 5.53
CA VAL A 32 -13.20 13.27 5.36
C VAL A 32 -13.78 13.81 4.05
N ARG A 33 -13.71 13.04 2.96
CA ARG A 33 -14.17 13.45 1.63
C ARG A 33 -14.77 12.27 0.87
N SER A 34 -15.82 12.57 0.12
CA SER A 34 -16.47 11.67 -0.84
C SER A 34 -16.78 12.47 -2.09
N ILE A 35 -16.41 11.96 -3.26
CA ILE A 35 -16.59 12.61 -4.56
C ILE A 35 -17.24 11.59 -5.51
N ALA A 36 -18.26 11.98 -6.27
CA ALA A 36 -18.82 11.10 -7.28
C ALA A 36 -17.79 10.82 -8.38
N THR A 37 -17.80 9.63 -8.98
CA THR A 37 -16.84 9.29 -10.05
C THR A 37 -16.89 10.28 -11.21
N GLU A 38 -18.08 10.65 -11.68
CA GLU A 38 -18.26 11.61 -12.78
C GLU A 38 -17.71 13.02 -12.43
N GLU A 39 -17.92 13.45 -11.19
CA GLU A 39 -17.39 14.73 -10.69
C GLU A 39 -15.86 14.67 -10.60
N PHE A 40 -15.30 13.56 -10.12
CA PHE A 40 -13.86 13.37 -10.03
C PHE A 40 -13.20 13.38 -11.40
N GLU A 41 -13.72 12.61 -12.34
CA GLU A 41 -13.19 12.49 -13.71
C GLU A 41 -13.31 13.79 -14.52
N SER A 42 -14.25 14.67 -14.17
CA SER A 42 -14.37 16.00 -14.79
C SER A 42 -13.51 17.08 -14.10
N SER A 43 -13.16 16.88 -12.84
CA SER A 43 -12.43 17.90 -12.03
C SER A 43 -10.93 17.62 -11.89
N TYR A 44 -10.50 16.38 -12.09
CA TYR A 44 -9.11 15.96 -11.95
C TYR A 44 -8.59 15.39 -13.26
N VAL A 45 -7.29 15.57 -13.50
CA VAL A 45 -6.56 14.94 -14.59
C VAL A 45 -5.44 14.09 -13.99
N LEU A 46 -5.21 12.91 -14.56
CA LEU A 46 -4.06 12.08 -14.20
C LEU A 46 -2.78 12.78 -14.67
N VAL A 47 -1.90 13.10 -13.72
CA VAL A 47 -0.60 13.72 -14.01
C VAL A 47 0.50 12.66 -14.13
N GLU A 48 0.51 11.69 -13.21
CA GLU A 48 1.55 10.66 -13.14
C GLU A 48 1.02 9.38 -12.48
N THR A 49 1.63 8.24 -12.82
CA THR A 49 1.37 6.95 -12.20
C THR A 49 2.67 6.40 -11.61
N HIS A 50 2.60 5.96 -10.35
CA HIS A 50 3.72 5.33 -9.64
C HIS A 50 3.36 3.88 -9.30
N GLN A 51 4.24 2.94 -9.65
CA GLN A 51 4.13 1.55 -9.20
C GLN A 51 4.93 1.42 -7.91
N LEU A 52 4.27 0.93 -6.85
CA LEU A 52 4.92 0.72 -5.55
C LEU A 52 5.48 -0.70 -5.51
N GLU A 53 6.80 -0.81 -5.37
CA GLU A 53 7.50 -2.09 -5.29
C GLU A 53 8.56 -2.01 -4.18
N SER A 54 8.38 -2.83 -3.15
CA SER A 54 9.32 -2.95 -2.05
C SER A 54 9.52 -4.43 -1.71
N GLU A 55 10.69 -4.73 -1.16
CA GLU A 55 11.07 -6.07 -0.70
C GLU A 55 11.67 -5.95 0.70
N ALA A 56 11.61 -7.01 1.50
CA ALA A 56 12.30 -7.11 2.78
C ALA A 56 12.69 -8.57 3.01
N GLU A 57 13.79 -8.79 3.74
CA GLU A 57 14.28 -10.11 4.09
C GLU A 57 14.69 -10.17 5.56
N GLY A 58 14.54 -11.33 6.19
CA GLY A 58 14.95 -11.49 7.58
C GLY A 58 14.70 -12.86 8.19
N ALA A 59 15.13 -13.01 9.44
CA ALA A 59 15.04 -14.27 10.17
C ALA A 59 13.69 -14.48 10.88
N VAL A 60 12.85 -13.45 10.96
CA VAL A 60 11.56 -13.48 11.66
C VAL A 60 10.49 -12.93 10.75
N GLN A 61 9.55 -13.79 10.36
CA GLN A 61 8.49 -13.49 9.39
C GLN A 61 7.75 -12.17 9.67
N ASP A 62 7.13 -12.04 10.85
CA ASP A 62 6.33 -10.85 11.23
C ASP A 62 7.14 -9.55 11.17
N HIS A 63 8.42 -9.61 11.58
CA HIS A 63 9.30 -8.46 11.50
C HIS A 63 9.66 -8.11 10.05
N THR A 64 9.98 -9.11 9.22
CA THR A 64 10.26 -8.91 7.81
C THR A 64 9.04 -8.33 7.08
N GLU A 65 7.84 -8.84 7.36
CA GLU A 65 6.59 -8.34 6.81
C GLU A 65 6.33 -6.88 7.22
N GLN A 66 6.55 -6.53 8.49
CA GLN A 66 6.40 -5.14 8.94
C GLN A 66 7.42 -4.21 8.27
N VAL A 67 8.67 -4.64 8.08
CA VAL A 67 9.69 -3.84 7.37
C VAL A 67 9.28 -3.56 5.92
N LEU A 68 8.70 -4.56 5.24
CA LEU A 68 8.14 -4.36 3.90
C LEU A 68 7.02 -3.32 3.90
N LEU A 69 6.07 -3.43 4.84
CA LEU A 69 4.95 -2.50 4.96
C LEU A 69 5.42 -1.07 5.29
N ASP A 70 6.40 -0.91 6.18
CA ASP A 70 6.97 0.38 6.54
C ASP A 70 7.63 1.07 5.32
N ARG A 71 8.29 0.29 4.45
CA ARG A 71 8.88 0.81 3.20
C ARG A 71 7.80 1.31 2.23
N LEU A 72 6.76 0.50 2.02
CA LEU A 72 5.62 0.90 1.18
C LEU A 72 4.92 2.16 1.72
N GLN A 73 4.78 2.26 3.05
CA GLN A 73 4.21 3.45 3.68
C GLN A 73 5.07 4.70 3.41
N GLN A 74 6.39 4.59 3.57
CA GLN A 74 7.31 5.69 3.30
C GLN A 74 7.25 6.15 1.83
N GLU A 75 7.14 5.23 0.87
CA GLU A 75 6.96 5.59 -0.54
C GLU A 75 5.69 6.42 -0.76
N ILE A 76 4.56 6.02 -0.18
CA ILE A 76 3.29 6.77 -0.27
C ILE A 76 3.40 8.14 0.41
N GLU A 77 4.04 8.21 1.58
CA GLU A 77 4.26 9.47 2.29
C GLU A 77 5.13 10.44 1.50
N GLN A 78 6.16 9.95 0.81
CA GLN A 78 6.98 10.76 -0.09
C GLN A 78 6.19 11.29 -1.28
N LEU A 79 5.37 10.44 -1.92
CA LEU A 79 4.48 10.87 -2.99
C LEU A 79 3.47 11.91 -2.52
N LEU A 80 2.93 11.76 -1.31
CA LEU A 80 2.03 12.74 -0.71
C LEU A 80 2.71 14.08 -0.44
N ALA A 81 3.96 14.06 0.02
CA ALA A 81 4.73 15.27 0.29
C ALA A 81 5.12 16.02 -0.99
N GLY A 82 5.19 15.31 -2.13
CA GLY A 82 5.46 15.89 -3.46
C GLY A 82 4.25 16.47 -4.17
N LEU A 83 3.03 16.39 -3.60
CA LEU A 83 1.83 16.94 -4.23
C LEU A 83 1.78 18.47 -4.16
N ASP A 84 1.38 19.09 -5.28
CA ASP A 84 1.00 20.50 -5.33
C ASP A 84 -0.32 20.76 -4.57
N ASP A 85 -0.63 22.04 -4.32
CA ASP A 85 -1.89 22.43 -3.66
C ASP A 85 -3.12 21.96 -4.46
N GLY A 86 -4.08 21.36 -3.77
CA GLY A 86 -5.24 20.70 -4.38
C GLY A 86 -4.96 19.33 -5.03
N GLY A 87 -3.69 18.90 -5.09
CA GLY A 87 -3.29 17.58 -5.57
C GLY A 87 -3.80 16.44 -4.68
N VAL A 88 -4.10 15.30 -5.30
CA VAL A 88 -4.56 14.09 -4.61
C VAL A 88 -3.81 12.88 -5.16
N LEU A 89 -3.56 11.89 -4.30
CA LEU A 89 -3.17 10.56 -4.74
C LEU A 89 -4.42 9.69 -4.84
N VAL A 90 -4.53 8.96 -5.93
CA VAL A 90 -5.52 7.90 -6.09
C VAL A 90 -4.78 6.58 -6.01
N VAL A 91 -5.21 5.72 -5.08
CA VAL A 91 -4.71 4.34 -5.01
C VAL A 91 -5.64 3.44 -5.79
N GLU A 92 -5.06 2.73 -6.75
CA GLU A 92 -5.71 1.69 -7.53
C GLU A 92 -5.02 0.35 -7.28
N ASN A 93 -5.79 -0.73 -7.35
CA ASN A 93 -5.23 -2.07 -7.35
C ASN A 93 -5.05 -2.55 -8.79
N GLU A 94 -4.21 -3.56 -8.98
CA GLU A 94 -4.08 -4.24 -10.27
C GLU A 94 -5.44 -4.82 -10.73
N GLN A 95 -5.71 -4.74 -12.03
CA GLN A 95 -7.01 -5.09 -12.60
C GLN A 95 -7.33 -6.58 -12.31
N GLY A 96 -8.45 -6.83 -11.62
CA GLY A 96 -8.85 -8.19 -11.20
C GLY A 96 -8.40 -8.60 -9.80
N HIS A 97 -7.69 -7.73 -9.06
CA HIS A 97 -7.28 -7.96 -7.68
C HIS A 97 -7.90 -6.93 -6.73
N ASP A 98 -8.91 -7.34 -5.95
CA ASP A 98 -9.59 -6.44 -5.00
C ASP A 98 -8.74 -6.06 -3.77
N TYR A 99 -7.63 -6.78 -3.55
CA TYR A 99 -6.72 -6.58 -2.42
C TYR A 99 -5.26 -6.87 -2.87
N PRO A 100 -4.32 -5.93 -2.74
CA PRO A 100 -2.91 -6.21 -2.95
C PRO A 100 -2.40 -7.07 -1.78
N LYS A 101 -1.86 -8.27 -2.08
CA LYS A 101 -1.16 -9.10 -1.09
C LYS A 101 0.33 -9.06 -1.36
N THR A 102 1.11 -9.05 -0.28
CA THR A 102 2.54 -9.32 -0.39
C THR A 102 2.76 -10.76 -0.86
N LYS A 103 3.86 -10.98 -1.56
CA LYS A 103 4.32 -12.33 -1.95
C LYS A 103 5.46 -12.70 -1.02
N GLN A 104 5.38 -13.88 -0.41
CA GLN A 104 6.40 -14.39 0.51
C GLN A 104 7.17 -15.56 -0.11
N LYS A 105 8.48 -15.59 0.14
CA LYS A 105 9.34 -16.75 -0.11
C LYS A 105 9.95 -17.17 1.22
N THR A 106 10.22 -18.47 1.41
CA THR A 106 10.89 -18.97 2.61
C THR A 106 11.96 -19.97 2.20
N SER A 107 13.14 -19.87 2.83
CA SER A 107 14.28 -20.76 2.56
C SER A 107 14.93 -21.21 3.87
N ASN A 108 15.64 -22.35 3.82
CA ASN A 108 16.41 -22.83 4.97
C ASN A 108 17.85 -22.31 4.86
N VAL A 109 18.35 -21.74 5.95
CA VAL A 109 19.74 -21.30 6.10
C VAL A 109 20.37 -21.98 7.31
N ILE A 110 21.64 -22.35 7.22
CA ILE A 110 22.38 -22.92 8.36
C ILE A 110 23.08 -21.77 9.09
N VAL A 111 22.71 -21.57 10.35
CA VAL A 111 23.31 -20.55 11.22
C VAL A 111 23.82 -21.26 12.48
N GLU A 112 25.11 -21.14 12.77
CA GLU A 112 25.77 -21.79 13.92
C GLU A 112 25.57 -23.34 13.97
N GLY A 113 25.42 -23.97 12.81
CA GLY A 113 25.19 -25.42 12.70
C GLY A 113 23.74 -25.85 12.87
N GLU A 114 22.81 -24.92 13.07
CA GLU A 114 21.37 -25.17 13.16
C GLU A 114 20.64 -24.74 11.88
N ASN A 115 19.65 -25.52 11.46
CA ASN A 115 18.73 -25.11 10.40
C ASN A 115 17.77 -24.04 10.91
N ARG A 116 17.72 -22.90 10.22
CA ARG A 116 16.81 -21.78 10.50
C ARG A 116 16.03 -21.39 9.25
N PHE A 117 14.82 -20.87 9.45
CA PHE A 117 14.05 -20.28 8.37
C PHE A 117 14.53 -18.85 8.08
N HIS A 118 14.56 -18.51 6.81
CA HIS A 118 14.79 -17.17 6.29
C HIS A 118 13.61 -16.79 5.40
N PHE A 119 13.06 -15.61 5.65
CA PHE A 119 11.87 -15.06 5.05
C PHE A 119 12.24 -13.92 4.12
#